data_AF-F5J0C2-F1
#
_entry.id   AF-F5J0C2-F1
#
_cell.length_a   1.000
_cell.length_b   1.000
_cell.length_c   1.000
_cell.angle_alpha   90.00
_cell.angle_beta   90.00
_cell.angle_gamma   90.00
#
_symmetry.space_group_name_H-M   'P 1'
#
loop_
_entity.id
_entity.type
_entity.pdbx_description
1 polymer ?
#
loop_
_entity_poly.entity_id
_entity_poly.type
_entity_poly.pdbx_seq_one_letter_code
_entity_poly.pdbx_strand_id
1 'polypeptide(L)' 'MQYSNWDYIYAIFMLIFGIFMIISPRSLMRKAKYDEESLKTESWVKKAGIGLCIIAPLFALFIYYKMHA' A
#
# COMPACT_ATOMS: atom_id res chain seq x y z
N MET A 1 19.60 -14.98 0.71
CA MET A 1 19.35 -13.68 0.07
C MET A 1 19.86 -12.62 1.04
N GLN A 2 20.87 -11.84 0.65
CA GLN A 2 21.43 -10.80 1.50
C GLN A 2 20.56 -9.54 1.32
N TYR A 3 19.87 -9.12 2.39
CA TYR A 3 19.08 -7.90 2.36
C TYR A 3 20.01 -6.68 2.35
N SER A 4 19.64 -5.66 1.60
CA SER A 4 20.40 -4.43 1.40
C SER A 4 19.53 -3.21 1.71
N ASN A 5 20.15 -2.05 1.93
CA ASN A 5 19.44 -0.78 2.10
C ASN A 5 18.49 -0.47 0.93
N TRP A 6 18.76 -1.04 -0.25
CA TRP A 6 17.88 -0.93 -1.40
C TRP A 6 16.51 -1.57 -1.18
N ASP A 7 16.37 -2.56 -0.31
CA ASP A 7 15.09 -3.24 -0.06
C ASP A 7 14.08 -2.34 0.65
N TYR A 8 14.53 -1.29 1.35
CA TYR A 8 13.64 -0.29 1.94
C TYR A 8 12.88 0.52 0.87
N ILE A 9 13.36 0.54 -0.38
CA ILE A 9 12.63 1.20 -1.48
C ILE A 9 11.25 0.58 -1.68
N TYR A 10 11.13 -0.74 -1.46
CA TYR A 10 9.86 -1.44 -1.57
C TYR A 10 8.91 -1.05 -0.43
N ALA A 11 9.42 -0.87 0.80
CA ALA A 11 8.62 -0.38 1.92
C ALA A 11 8.10 1.05 1.67
N ILE A 12 8.96 1.94 1.16
CA ILE A 12 8.58 3.31 0.81
C ILE A 12 7.55 3.31 -0.33
N PHE A 13 7.76 2.51 -1.37
CA PHE A 13 6.82 2.39 -2.47
C PHE A 13 5.45 1.88 -1.99
N MET A 14 5.42 0.86 -1.13
CA MET A 14 4.18 0.36 -0.51
C MET A 14 3.46 1.46 0.27
N LEU A 15 4.18 2.27 1.05
CA LEU A 15 3.59 3.38 1.80
C LEU A 15 2.97 4.43 0.85
N ILE A 16 3.73 4.91 -0.14
CA ILE A 16 3.27 5.92 -1.10
C ILE A 16 2.07 5.40 -1.89
N PHE A 17 2.13 4.15 -2.34
CA PHE A 17 1.05 3.51 -3.07
C PHE A 17 -0.20 3.34 -2.20
N GLY A 18 -0.05 2.91 -0.95
CA GLY A 18 -1.16 2.83 0.01
C GLY A 18 -1.82 4.19 0.25
N ILE A 19 -1.04 5.25 0.40
CA ILE A 19 -1.54 6.63 0.51
C ILE A 19 -2.30 7.02 -0.75
N PHE A 20 -1.74 6.74 -1.93
CA PHE A 20 -2.38 7.02 -3.21
C PHE A 20 -3.74 6.30 -3.37
N MET A 21 -3.84 5.05 -2.93
CA MET A 21 -5.09 4.30 -2.89
C MET A 21 -6.16 4.95 -2.00
N ILE A 22 -5.75 5.58 -0.90
CA ILE A 22 -6.67 6.27 0.04
C ILE A 22 -7.14 7.60 -0.53
N ILE A 23 -6.21 8.41 -1.07
CA ILE A 23 -6.48 9.77 -1.56
C ILE A 23 -7.20 9.74 -2.90
N SER A 24 -6.79 8.85 -3.81
CA SER A 24 -7.29 8.77 -5.18
C SER A 24 -7.69 7.33 -5.56
N PRO A 25 -8.63 6.69 -4.82
CA PRO A 25 -9.09 5.34 -5.14
C PRO A 25 -9.69 5.25 -6.55
N ARG A 26 -10.27 6.36 -7.05
CA ARG A 26 -10.83 6.43 -8.39
C ARG A 26 -9.83 6.27 -9.52
N SER A 27 -8.57 6.63 -9.29
CA SER A 27 -7.52 6.39 -10.28
C SER A 27 -7.39 4.89 -10.60
N LEU A 28 -7.67 4.02 -9.63
CA LEU A 28 -7.68 2.56 -9.77
C LEU A 28 -9.02 2.01 -10.27
N MET A 29 -10.07 2.83 -10.23
CA MET A 29 -11.43 2.47 -10.63
C MET A 29 -11.90 3.21 -11.89
N ARG A 30 -10.97 3.65 -12.75
CA ARG A 30 -11.16 4.61 -13.87
C ARG A 30 -12.31 4.32 -14.86
N LYS A 31 -12.96 3.14 -14.80
CA LYS A 31 -14.13 2.76 -15.62
C LYS A 31 -15.41 2.46 -14.83
N ALA A 32 -15.40 2.56 -13.50
CA ALA A 32 -16.59 2.33 -12.70
C ALA A 32 -17.57 3.48 -12.89
N LYS A 33 -18.83 3.17 -13.21
CA LYS A 33 -19.91 4.16 -13.20
C LYS A 33 -20.17 4.60 -11.75
N TYR A 34 -20.84 5.73 -11.56
CA TYR A 34 -21.26 6.16 -10.22
C TYR A 34 -22.52 5.38 -9.83
N ASP A 35 -22.32 4.19 -9.28
CA ASP A 35 -23.34 3.28 -8.78
C ASP A 35 -23.02 2.82 -7.34
N GLU A 36 -23.96 2.16 -6.68
CA GLU A 36 -23.76 1.64 -5.32
C GLU A 36 -22.58 0.66 -5.24
N GLU A 37 -22.34 -0.12 -6.30
CA GLU A 37 -21.20 -1.03 -6.40
C GLU A 37 -19.86 -0.29 -6.44
N SER A 38 -19.78 0.83 -7.14
CA SER A 38 -18.63 1.72 -7.18
C SER A 38 -18.34 2.33 -5.80
N LEU A 39 -19.35 2.74 -5.04
CA LEU A 39 -19.15 3.24 -3.68
C LEU A 39 -18.58 2.16 -2.74
N LYS A 40 -19.09 0.92 -2.85
CA LYS A 40 -18.58 -0.22 -2.09
C LYS A 40 -17.15 -0.58 -2.47
N THR A 41 -16.84 -0.53 -3.76
CA THR A 41 -15.50 -0.79 -4.30
C THR A 41 -14.52 0.31 -3.88
N GLU A 42 -14.93 1.58 -3.87
CA GLU A 42 -14.12 2.70 -3.38
C GLU A 42 -13.75 2.52 -1.91
N SER A 43 -14.73 2.11 -1.08
CA SER A 43 -14.49 1.79 0.33
C SER A 43 -13.50 0.63 0.51
N TRP A 44 -13.61 -0.41 -0.33
CA TRP A 44 -12.66 -1.52 -0.34
C TRP A 44 -11.25 -1.09 -0.73
N VAL A 45 -11.10 -0.26 -1.76
CA VAL A 45 -9.79 0.27 -2.19
C VAL A 45 -9.15 1.11 -1.09
N LYS A 46 -9.93 1.96 -0.40
CA LYS A 46 -9.43 2.74 0.74
C LYS A 46 -8.99 1.82 1.89
N LYS A 47 -9.75 0.78 2.22
CA LYS A 47 -9.38 -0.21 3.25
C LYS A 47 -8.12 -0.97 2.87
N ALA A 48 -7.97 -1.37 1.61
CA ALA A 48 -6.75 -2.01 1.11
C ALA A 48 -5.54 -1.07 1.22
N GLY A 49 -5.71 0.22 0.87
CA GLY A 49 -4.69 1.24 1.04
C GLY A 49 -4.24 1.42 2.49
N ILE A 50 -5.19 1.46 3.44
CA ILE A 50 -4.89 1.51 4.88
C ILE A 50 -4.09 0.27 5.31
N GLY A 51 -4.51 -0.92 4.86
CA GLY A 51 -3.76 -2.16 5.11
C GLY A 51 -2.33 -2.09 4.60
N LEU A 52 -2.13 -1.58 3.38
CA LEU A 52 -0.82 -1.39 2.77
C LEU A 52 0.06 -0.41 3.56
N CYS A 53 -0.52 0.69 4.05
CA CYS A 53 0.18 1.66 4.90
C CYS A 53 0.62 1.06 6.25
N ILE A 54 -0.12 0.09 6.80
CA ILE A 54 0.26 -0.61 8.04
C ILE A 54 1.32 -1.68 7.77
N ILE A 55 1.23 -2.38 6.64
CA ILE A 55 2.20 -3.42 6.25
C ILE A 55 3.56 -2.80 5.92
N ALA A 56 3.61 -1.59 5.34
CA ALA A 56 4.84 -0.91 4.99
C ALA A 56 5.86 -0.77 6.15
N PRO A 57 5.51 -0.21 7.33
CA PRO A 57 6.43 -0.14 8.47
C PRO A 57 6.75 -1.53 9.05
N LEU A 58 5.82 -2.49 9.03
CA LEU A 58 6.09 -3.86 9.47
C LEU A 58 7.13 -4.54 8.56
N PHE A 59 7.04 -4.33 7.25
CA PHE A 59 7.98 -4.85 6.27
C PHE A 59 9.36 -4.18 6.40
N ALA A 60 9.40 -2.87 6.65
CA ALA A 60 10.64 -2.16 6.94
C ALA A 60 11.33 -2.69 8.21
N LEU A 61 10.57 -2.93 9.28
CA LEU A 61 11.09 -3.55 10.51
C LEU A 61 11.61 -4.97 10.25
N PHE A 62 10.92 -5.77 9.44
CA PHE A 62 11.38 -7.09 9.06
C PHE A 62 12.73 -7.06 8.33
N ILE A 63 12.90 -6.16 7.36
CA ILE A 63 14.18 -5.96 6.66
C ILE A 63 15.27 -5.55 7.66
N TYR A 64 14.97 -4.60 8.55
CA TYR A 64 15.91 -4.14 9.57
C TYR A 64 16.44 -5.30 10.42
N TYR A 65 15.55 -6.12 10.96
CA TYR A 65 15.95 -7.30 11.73
C TYR A 65 16.79 -8.27 10.89
N LYS A 66 16.42 -8.51 9.62
CA LYS A 66 17.17 -9.42 8.75
C LYS A 66 18.53 -8.89 8.27
N MET A 67 18.75 -7.58 8.34
CA MET A 67 20.04 -6.98 8.01
C MET A 67 21.01 -6.97 9.20
N HIS A 68 20.49 -6.92 10.42
CA HIS A 68 21.29 -6.75 11.64
C HIS A 68 21.36 -7.99 12.56
N ALA A 69 20.53 -9.01 12.32
CA ALA A 69 20.57 -10.31 13.01
C ALA A 69 21.08 -11.41 12.08
#